data_AF-A0A849ZLR1-F1
#
_entry.id   AF-A0A849ZLR1-F1
#
_cell.length_a   1.000
_cell.length_b   1.000
_cell.length_c   1.000
_cell.angle_alpha   90.00
_cell.angle_beta   90.00
_cell.angle_gamma   90.00
#
_symmetry.space_group_name_H-M   'P 1'
#
loop_
_entity.id
_entity.type
_entity.pdbx_description
1 polymer ?
#
loop_
_entity_poly.entity_id
_entity_poly.type
_entity_poly.pdbx_seq_one_letter_code
_entity_poly.pdbx_strand_id
1 'polypeptide(L)'
;MMVTPSDLSKYERFLKYLDRDILAHYRAKCDQYRIIEHDLGGEVMPASIEETGEAIGTRPWFRVRFGYRRLKGGSVCIAAFLPDLETVPHREAQRWEASKLDSPDFEEDDPRFLAWVEASFEAHPAEPGPRVKLPREIELVSALTEVGLGVPLWSKSTHPLMNFPIAENTEAYSRAHLELYRVLIDSMSKDALEQLAARRDIRLSDPSRTMNSLKQVLPAELHGTVHAPLKRHYEQRQAVHGVSSKPPQPLDAFDNFSADLEDLCKAIRVLRCWLEDLLGLEASACKDRVNTMKHRFPKIEVPAPAHHFPLGSPDDAVGKTIERVEFGAVMPHPDLHLSDAMILHFTDGSAMAVRVSTNVDNLRLDFEGFDPNEVHTTLEVVWAPSGRRE
;
A
#
# COMPACT_ATOMS: atom_id res chain seq x y z
N MET A 1 -17.06 -2.90 -26.23
CA MET A 1 -18.51 -2.63 -26.33
C MET A 1 -18.98 -2.48 -24.90
N MET A 2 -19.54 -1.33 -24.49
CA MET A 2 -19.96 -1.14 -23.09
C MET A 2 -21.20 -2.00 -22.80
N VAL A 3 -21.20 -2.67 -21.64
CA VAL A 3 -22.32 -3.46 -21.13
C VAL A 3 -23.44 -2.51 -20.73
N THR A 4 -24.60 -2.71 -21.34
CA THR A 4 -25.80 -1.93 -21.03
C THR A 4 -26.64 -2.62 -19.96
N PRO A 5 -27.58 -1.92 -19.28
CA PRO A 5 -28.53 -2.57 -18.38
C PRO A 5 -29.28 -3.75 -19.01
N SER A 6 -29.61 -3.68 -20.30
CA SER A 6 -30.25 -4.79 -21.05
C SER A 6 -29.36 -6.03 -21.17
N ASP A 7 -28.03 -5.85 -21.15
CA ASP A 7 -27.05 -6.94 -21.21
C ASP A 7 -26.82 -7.63 -19.86
N LEU A 8 -27.41 -7.15 -18.76
CA LEU A 8 -27.21 -7.78 -17.43
C LEU A 8 -27.86 -9.17 -17.34
N SER A 9 -28.96 -9.39 -18.05
CA SER A 9 -29.70 -10.66 -18.04
C SER A 9 -28.85 -11.88 -18.41
N LYS A 10 -27.82 -11.74 -19.27
CA LYS A 10 -26.88 -12.84 -19.59
C LYS A 10 -25.97 -13.23 -18.41
N TYR A 11 -25.75 -12.32 -17.48
CA TYR A 11 -24.83 -12.48 -16.35
C TYR A 11 -25.51 -12.84 -15.05
N GLU A 12 -26.77 -12.44 -14.86
CA GLU A 12 -27.53 -12.70 -13.63
C GLU A 12 -27.52 -14.18 -13.21
N ARG A 13 -27.55 -15.11 -14.17
CA ARG A 13 -27.45 -16.55 -13.90
C ARG A 13 -26.15 -17.01 -13.23
N PHE A 14 -25.11 -16.18 -13.28
CA PHE A 14 -23.80 -16.46 -12.67
C PHE A 14 -23.55 -15.66 -11.40
N LEU A 15 -24.57 -14.94 -10.90
CA LEU A 15 -24.41 -14.06 -9.75
C LEU A 15 -25.32 -14.50 -8.61
N LYS A 16 -24.81 -14.34 -7.39
CA LYS A 16 -25.58 -14.47 -6.16
C LYS A 16 -25.53 -13.17 -5.39
N TYR A 17 -26.70 -12.67 -5.01
CA TYR A 17 -26.83 -11.41 -4.29
C TYR A 17 -26.99 -11.63 -2.79
N LEU A 18 -26.17 -10.93 -2.01
CA LEU A 18 -25.97 -11.17 -0.59
C LEU A 18 -25.97 -9.85 0.18
N ASP A 19 -26.41 -9.91 1.42
CA ASP A 19 -26.21 -8.81 2.36
C ASP A 19 -24.72 -8.55 2.56
N ARG A 20 -24.35 -7.26 2.64
CA ARG A 20 -22.95 -6.83 2.77
C ARG A 20 -22.33 -7.21 4.12
N ASP A 21 -23.15 -7.49 5.13
CA ASP A 21 -22.69 -7.95 6.44
C ASP A 21 -21.92 -9.28 6.38
N ILE A 22 -22.02 -10.05 5.29
CA ILE A 22 -21.16 -11.23 5.07
C ILE A 22 -19.67 -10.86 5.16
N LEU A 23 -19.29 -9.65 4.72
CA LEU A 23 -17.90 -9.19 4.79
C LEU A 23 -17.47 -8.95 6.25
N ALA A 24 -18.38 -8.56 7.14
CA ALA A 24 -18.06 -8.36 8.56
C ALA A 24 -17.57 -9.67 9.21
N HIS A 25 -18.11 -10.82 8.78
CA HIS A 25 -17.66 -12.12 9.24
C HIS A 25 -16.16 -12.35 8.97
N TYR A 26 -15.76 -12.08 7.72
CA TYR A 26 -14.39 -12.29 7.26
C TYR A 26 -13.45 -11.24 7.85
N ARG A 27 -13.89 -9.98 8.00
CA ARG A 27 -13.08 -8.92 8.62
C ARG A 27 -12.78 -9.20 10.09
N ALA A 28 -13.73 -9.81 10.81
CA ALA A 28 -13.55 -10.18 12.22
C ALA A 28 -12.53 -11.32 12.43
N LYS A 29 -12.15 -12.01 11.35
CA LYS A 29 -11.19 -13.12 11.34
C LYS A 29 -10.05 -12.83 10.35
N CYS A 30 -9.48 -11.64 10.44
CA CYS A 30 -8.37 -11.21 9.59
C CYS A 30 -7.10 -12.06 9.76
N ASP A 31 -7.02 -12.85 10.83
CA ASP A 31 -6.01 -13.89 11.06
C ASP A 31 -6.23 -15.13 10.19
N GLN A 32 -7.45 -15.37 9.71
CA GLN A 32 -7.82 -16.58 8.95
C GLN A 32 -8.14 -16.29 7.49
N TYR A 33 -8.60 -15.07 7.22
CA TYR A 33 -9.07 -14.65 5.91
C TYR A 33 -8.49 -13.31 5.53
N ARG A 34 -8.25 -13.18 4.24
CA ARG A 34 -7.87 -11.94 3.60
C ARG A 34 -9.03 -11.43 2.76
N ILE A 35 -9.32 -10.15 2.90
CA ILE A 35 -10.27 -9.43 2.06
C ILE A 35 -9.52 -8.33 1.36
N ILE A 36 -9.70 -8.25 0.05
CA ILE A 36 -9.18 -7.16 -0.77
C ILE A 36 -10.38 -6.44 -1.36
N GLU A 37 -10.59 -5.19 -0.96
CA GLU A 37 -11.65 -4.34 -1.48
C GLU A 37 -11.08 -3.25 -2.39
N HIS A 38 -11.76 -3.04 -3.51
CA HIS A 38 -11.58 -1.94 -4.45
C HIS A 38 -12.94 -1.30 -4.74
N ASP A 39 -12.97 -0.26 -5.55
CA ASP A 39 -14.15 0.63 -5.67
C ASP A 39 -15.35 -0.02 -6.38
N LEU A 40 -15.10 -1.10 -7.13
CA LEU A 40 -16.13 -1.85 -7.86
C LEU A 40 -16.55 -3.13 -7.13
N GLY A 41 -15.78 -3.58 -6.15
CA GLY A 41 -15.96 -4.90 -5.55
C GLY A 41 -14.74 -5.37 -4.77
N GLY A 42 -14.49 -6.66 -4.81
CA GLY A 42 -13.34 -7.23 -4.12
C GLY A 42 -13.29 -8.75 -4.19
N GLU A 43 -12.48 -9.30 -3.30
CA GLU A 43 -12.32 -10.73 -3.16
C GLU A 43 -12.08 -11.15 -1.71
N VAL A 44 -12.60 -12.33 -1.38
CA VAL A 44 -12.37 -13.03 -0.11
C VAL A 44 -11.60 -14.32 -0.39
N MET A 45 -10.54 -14.55 0.37
CA MET A 45 -9.73 -15.77 0.31
C MET A 45 -9.15 -16.12 1.70
N PRO A 46 -8.74 -17.38 1.94
CA PRO A 46 -7.94 -17.70 3.12
C PRO A 46 -6.66 -16.86 3.20
N ALA A 47 -6.26 -16.49 4.41
CA ALA A 47 -4.98 -15.83 4.67
C ALA A 47 -3.82 -16.76 4.28
N SER A 48 -2.70 -16.17 3.84
CA SER A 48 -1.55 -16.94 3.38
C SER A 48 -0.84 -17.68 4.52
N ILE A 49 0.06 -18.60 4.18
CA ILE A 49 0.88 -19.33 5.14
C ILE A 49 1.86 -18.41 5.87
N GLU A 50 2.39 -17.42 5.16
CA GLU A 50 3.23 -16.37 5.76
C GLU A 50 2.43 -15.52 6.76
N GLU A 51 1.12 -15.35 6.53
CA GLU A 51 0.23 -14.58 7.40
C GLU A 51 -0.28 -15.41 8.62
N THR A 52 -0.33 -16.74 8.51
CA THR A 52 -0.95 -17.64 9.52
C THR A 52 0.04 -18.52 10.28
N GLY A 53 1.23 -18.77 9.73
CA GLY A 53 2.19 -19.75 10.24
C GLY A 53 1.75 -21.21 10.11
N GLU A 54 0.63 -21.50 9.43
CA GLU A 54 0.12 -22.87 9.24
C GLU A 54 0.67 -23.52 7.97
N ALA A 55 1.04 -24.81 8.03
CA ALA A 55 1.61 -25.53 6.88
C ALA A 55 0.66 -25.63 5.66
N ILE A 56 1.24 -25.73 4.46
CA ILE A 56 0.51 -25.96 3.19
C ILE A 56 -0.41 -27.18 3.35
N GLY A 57 -1.71 -26.99 3.16
CA GLY A 57 -2.71 -28.08 3.06
C GLY A 57 -3.64 -28.27 4.27
N THR A 58 -3.54 -27.48 5.33
CA THR A 58 -4.48 -27.56 6.48
C THR A 58 -5.84 -26.94 6.20
N ARG A 59 -5.93 -26.01 5.24
CA ARG A 59 -7.17 -25.31 4.88
C ARG A 59 -7.46 -25.44 3.38
N PRO A 60 -8.67 -25.84 2.99
CA PRO A 60 -9.07 -25.84 1.58
C PRO A 60 -9.03 -24.41 1.03
N TRP A 61 -8.26 -24.23 -0.04
CA TRP A 61 -8.14 -22.96 -0.75
C TRP A 61 -9.45 -22.63 -1.48
N PHE A 62 -9.89 -21.38 -1.38
CA PHE A 62 -10.99 -20.84 -2.17
C PHE A 62 -10.77 -19.35 -2.44
N ARG A 63 -11.46 -18.80 -3.44
CA ARG A 63 -11.48 -17.37 -3.74
C ARG A 63 -12.88 -17.01 -4.19
N VAL A 64 -13.52 -16.06 -3.51
CA VAL A 64 -14.83 -15.52 -3.88
C VAL A 64 -14.65 -14.10 -4.37
N ARG A 65 -14.81 -13.88 -5.67
CA ARG A 65 -14.89 -12.54 -6.26
C ARG A 65 -16.29 -11.98 -6.11
N PHE A 66 -16.37 -10.69 -5.85
CA PHE A 66 -17.63 -9.99 -5.70
C PHE A 66 -17.60 -8.57 -6.23
N GLY A 67 -18.77 -8.04 -6.56
CA GLY A 67 -19.04 -6.65 -6.91
C GLY A 67 -20.03 -6.01 -5.95
N TYR A 68 -20.13 -4.69 -6.01
CA TYR A 68 -21.17 -3.93 -5.31
C TYR A 68 -22.37 -3.69 -6.23
N ARG A 69 -23.59 -3.93 -5.75
CA ARG A 69 -24.84 -3.64 -6.48
C ARG A 69 -25.80 -2.86 -5.61
N ARG A 70 -26.39 -1.79 -6.16
CA ARG A 70 -27.34 -0.92 -5.47
C ARG A 70 -28.77 -1.46 -5.54
N LEU A 71 -29.47 -1.37 -4.41
CA LEU A 71 -30.91 -1.64 -4.27
C LEU A 71 -31.70 -0.33 -4.36
N LYS A 72 -32.98 -0.37 -4.75
CA LYS A 72 -33.85 0.82 -4.88
C LYS A 72 -34.03 1.66 -3.61
N GLY A 73 -33.65 1.11 -2.46
CA GLY A 73 -33.62 1.81 -1.17
C GLY A 73 -32.32 2.58 -0.89
N GLY A 74 -31.41 2.68 -1.87
CA GLY A 74 -30.09 3.32 -1.72
C GLY A 74 -29.01 2.41 -1.11
N SER A 75 -29.40 1.35 -0.40
CA SER A 75 -28.49 0.38 0.19
C SER A 75 -27.69 -0.42 -0.85
N VAL A 76 -26.46 -0.78 -0.50
CA VAL A 76 -25.56 -1.55 -1.36
C VAL A 76 -25.42 -2.98 -0.85
N CYS A 77 -25.61 -3.94 -1.76
CA CYS A 77 -25.43 -5.37 -1.52
C CYS A 77 -24.20 -5.92 -2.25
N ILE A 78 -23.87 -7.18 -1.99
CA ILE A 78 -22.76 -7.91 -2.59
C ILE A 78 -23.29 -8.81 -3.71
N ALA A 79 -22.73 -8.67 -4.91
CA ALA A 79 -22.94 -9.59 -6.01
C ALA A 79 -21.72 -10.52 -6.13
N ALA A 80 -21.82 -11.73 -5.58
CA ALA A 80 -20.76 -12.72 -5.64
C ALA A 80 -20.85 -13.57 -6.92
N PHE A 81 -19.71 -13.95 -7.47
CA PHE A 81 -19.64 -14.86 -8.60
C PHE A 81 -20.01 -16.28 -8.17
N LEU A 82 -21.11 -16.81 -8.70
CA LEU A 82 -21.69 -18.08 -8.26
C LEU A 82 -20.73 -19.28 -8.42
N PRO A 83 -19.98 -19.44 -9.54
CA PRO A 83 -19.01 -20.52 -9.65
C PRO A 83 -17.90 -20.47 -8.59
N ASP A 84 -17.52 -19.29 -8.11
CA ASP A 84 -16.56 -19.19 -7.00
C ASP A 84 -17.19 -19.75 -5.71
N LEU A 85 -18.46 -19.47 -5.44
CA LEU A 85 -19.19 -19.98 -4.27
C LEU A 85 -19.34 -21.51 -4.26
N GLU A 86 -19.41 -22.14 -5.42
CA GLU A 86 -19.48 -23.61 -5.54
C GLU A 86 -18.18 -24.30 -5.11
N THR A 87 -17.05 -23.58 -5.15
CA THR A 87 -15.75 -24.09 -4.69
C THR A 87 -15.50 -23.86 -3.20
N VAL A 88 -16.37 -23.11 -2.53
CA VAL A 88 -16.22 -22.76 -1.12
C VAL A 88 -16.46 -23.99 -0.23
N PRO A 89 -15.63 -24.23 0.80
CA PRO A 89 -15.83 -25.34 1.73
C PRO A 89 -17.21 -25.31 2.39
N HIS A 90 -17.80 -26.49 2.63
CA HIS A 90 -19.19 -26.61 3.11
C HIS A 90 -19.54 -25.70 4.30
N ARG A 91 -18.64 -25.60 5.30
CA ARG A 91 -18.83 -24.74 6.48
C ARG A 91 -18.94 -23.26 6.11
N GLU A 92 -18.17 -22.82 5.12
CA GLU A 92 -18.17 -21.44 4.65
C GLU A 92 -19.34 -21.20 3.70
N ALA A 93 -19.70 -22.17 2.85
CA ALA A 93 -20.85 -22.08 1.95
C ALA A 93 -22.17 -21.83 2.71
N GLN A 94 -22.35 -22.45 3.89
CA GLN A 94 -23.52 -22.17 4.75
C GLN A 94 -23.62 -20.71 5.19
N ARG A 95 -22.48 -20.03 5.39
CA ARG A 95 -22.47 -18.60 5.77
C ARG A 95 -22.90 -17.73 4.60
N TRP A 96 -22.35 -17.99 3.41
CA TRP A 96 -22.78 -17.30 2.20
C TRP A 96 -24.27 -17.54 1.93
N GLU A 97 -24.78 -18.77 2.12
CA GLU A 97 -26.21 -19.03 1.97
C GLU A 97 -27.06 -18.23 2.96
N ALA A 98 -26.65 -18.14 4.22
CA ALA A 98 -27.38 -17.42 5.26
C ALA A 98 -27.48 -15.90 5.01
N SER A 99 -26.58 -15.33 4.22
CA SER A 99 -26.60 -13.91 3.85
C SER A 99 -27.29 -13.63 2.52
N LYS A 100 -27.90 -14.62 1.87
CA LYS A 100 -28.57 -14.44 0.59
C LYS A 100 -29.75 -13.46 0.70
N LEU A 101 -29.88 -12.57 -0.27
CA LEU A 101 -31.07 -11.73 -0.44
C LEU A 101 -32.11 -12.47 -1.30
N ASP A 102 -33.34 -12.58 -0.80
CA ASP A 102 -34.46 -13.14 -1.54
C ASP A 102 -35.14 -12.05 -2.37
N SER A 103 -35.15 -12.22 -3.69
CA SER A 103 -35.77 -11.30 -4.66
C SER A 103 -35.42 -9.82 -4.44
N PRO A 104 -34.12 -9.44 -4.43
CA PRO A 104 -33.68 -8.06 -4.27
C PRO A 104 -34.23 -7.14 -5.38
N ASP A 105 -34.68 -5.94 -5.00
CA ASP A 105 -35.12 -4.90 -5.94
C ASP A 105 -33.96 -3.95 -6.24
N PHE A 106 -33.41 -4.04 -7.45
CA PHE A 106 -32.22 -3.31 -7.87
C PHE A 106 -32.55 -1.94 -8.45
N GLU A 107 -31.64 -0.99 -8.25
CA GLU A 107 -31.62 0.23 -9.06
C GLU A 107 -31.39 -0.12 -10.54
N GLU A 108 -32.08 0.57 -11.44
CA GLU A 108 -31.97 0.32 -12.88
C GLU A 108 -30.63 0.83 -13.43
N ASP A 109 -30.22 2.02 -12.97
CA ASP A 109 -28.96 2.66 -13.34
C ASP A 109 -27.93 2.52 -12.22
N ASP A 110 -27.01 1.57 -12.39
CA ASP A 110 -25.89 1.34 -11.48
C ASP A 110 -24.59 1.19 -12.31
N PRO A 111 -23.97 2.31 -12.69
CA PRO A 111 -22.78 2.31 -13.55
C PRO A 111 -21.58 1.65 -12.88
N ARG A 112 -21.51 1.67 -11.54
CA ARG A 112 -20.44 1.01 -10.78
C ARG A 112 -20.54 -0.51 -10.92
N PHE A 113 -21.74 -1.07 -10.79
CA PHE A 113 -21.94 -2.50 -11.01
C PHE A 113 -21.72 -2.89 -12.47
N LEU A 114 -22.19 -2.09 -13.44
CA LEU A 114 -21.96 -2.35 -14.86
C LEU A 114 -20.45 -2.42 -15.18
N ALA A 115 -19.67 -1.49 -14.66
CA ALA A 115 -18.21 -1.51 -14.79
C ALA A 115 -17.58 -2.75 -14.13
N TRP A 116 -18.12 -3.21 -12.99
CA TRP A 116 -17.67 -4.45 -12.36
C TRP A 116 -17.94 -5.68 -13.24
N VAL A 117 -19.13 -5.75 -13.84
CA VAL A 117 -19.51 -6.82 -14.76
C VAL A 117 -18.61 -6.84 -15.99
N GLU A 118 -18.34 -5.67 -16.60
CA GLU A 118 -17.39 -5.54 -17.72
C GLU A 118 -15.99 -6.05 -17.33
N ALA A 119 -15.49 -5.62 -16.18
CA ALA A 119 -14.16 -6.02 -15.71
C ALA A 119 -14.07 -7.51 -15.40
N SER A 120 -15.13 -8.09 -14.86
CA SER A 120 -15.11 -9.47 -14.36
C SER A 120 -15.43 -10.50 -15.44
N PHE A 121 -16.33 -10.18 -16.38
CA PHE A 121 -16.83 -11.13 -17.38
C PHE A 121 -16.32 -10.86 -18.79
N GLU A 122 -16.12 -9.60 -19.16
CA GLU A 122 -15.68 -9.21 -20.51
C GLU A 122 -14.16 -8.98 -20.58
N ALA A 123 -13.44 -9.18 -19.47
CA ALA A 123 -11.99 -8.95 -19.35
C ALA A 123 -11.55 -7.53 -19.75
N HIS A 124 -12.42 -6.53 -19.55
CA HIS A 124 -12.10 -5.12 -19.77
C HIS A 124 -11.67 -4.49 -18.44
N PRO A 125 -10.36 -4.37 -18.14
CA PRO A 125 -9.91 -3.91 -16.84
C PRO A 125 -10.42 -2.50 -16.56
N ALA A 126 -11.15 -2.34 -15.45
CA ALA A 126 -11.60 -1.03 -15.01
C ALA A 126 -10.44 -0.18 -14.52
N GLU A 127 -10.55 1.14 -14.66
CA GLU A 127 -9.63 2.04 -14.02
C GLU A 127 -9.65 1.85 -12.49
N PRO A 128 -8.48 1.84 -11.81
CA PRO A 128 -8.44 1.80 -10.36
C PRO A 128 -9.21 3.00 -9.78
N GLY A 129 -10.10 2.78 -8.83
CA GLY A 129 -10.77 3.88 -8.15
C GLY A 129 -9.96 4.43 -6.97
N PRO A 130 -10.54 5.36 -6.21
CA PRO A 130 -9.84 6.08 -5.13
C PRO A 130 -9.31 5.18 -4.02
N ARG A 131 -9.95 4.05 -3.71
CA ARG A 131 -9.46 3.09 -2.69
C ARG A 131 -8.08 2.52 -3.05
N VAL A 132 -7.80 2.35 -4.34
CA VAL A 132 -6.50 1.86 -4.83
C VAL A 132 -5.55 3.01 -5.14
N LYS A 133 -6.06 4.13 -5.67
CA LYS A 133 -5.24 5.32 -6.02
C LYS A 133 -4.65 6.01 -4.79
N LEU A 134 -5.40 6.14 -3.69
CA LEU A 134 -4.94 6.90 -2.51
C LEU A 134 -3.66 6.33 -1.87
N PRO A 135 -3.55 5.03 -1.52
CA PRO A 135 -2.30 4.45 -1.02
C PRO A 135 -1.11 4.68 -1.94
N ARG A 136 -1.31 4.60 -3.26
CA ARG A 136 -0.25 4.81 -4.25
C ARG A 136 0.26 6.25 -4.20
N GLU A 137 -0.61 7.23 -4.10
CA GLU A 137 -0.22 8.64 -3.98
C GLU A 137 0.49 8.91 -2.63
N ILE A 138 0.05 8.27 -1.53
CA ILE A 138 0.74 8.36 -0.23
C ILE A 138 2.16 7.78 -0.33
N GLU A 139 2.35 6.63 -0.99
CA GLU A 139 3.68 6.03 -1.21
C GLU A 139 4.59 6.94 -2.03
N LEU A 140 4.05 7.55 -3.09
CA LEU A 140 4.80 8.49 -3.92
C LEU A 140 5.27 9.71 -3.12
N VAL A 141 4.39 10.32 -2.32
CA VAL A 141 4.79 11.44 -1.45
C VAL A 141 5.79 11.01 -0.37
N SER A 142 5.60 9.82 0.20
CA SER A 142 6.48 9.30 1.24
C SER A 142 7.88 9.03 0.70
N ALA A 143 8.00 8.40 -0.48
CA ALA A 143 9.28 8.18 -1.13
C ALA A 143 9.96 9.49 -1.55
N LEU A 144 9.18 10.45 -2.07
CA LEU A 144 9.66 11.77 -2.45
C LEU A 144 10.28 12.54 -1.26
N THR A 145 9.62 12.48 -0.11
CA THR A 145 10.10 13.12 1.12
C THR A 145 11.23 12.33 1.78
N GLU A 146 11.22 11.00 1.70
CA GLU A 146 12.35 10.17 2.15
C GLU A 146 13.63 10.50 1.39
N VAL A 147 13.57 10.60 0.06
CA VAL A 147 14.72 10.96 -0.77
C VAL A 147 15.12 12.44 -0.58
N GLY A 148 14.15 13.35 -0.55
CA GLY A 148 14.43 14.79 -0.53
C GLY A 148 14.74 15.38 0.85
N LEU A 149 14.22 14.77 1.92
CA LEU A 149 14.32 15.26 3.31
C LEU A 149 14.99 14.24 4.25
N GLY A 150 15.29 13.03 3.78
CA GLY A 150 15.85 11.94 4.58
C GLY A 150 14.82 11.19 5.44
N VAL A 151 13.55 11.61 5.43
CA VAL A 151 12.47 11.02 6.23
C VAL A 151 11.14 11.05 5.47
N PRO A 152 10.36 9.95 5.46
CA PRO A 152 9.08 9.91 4.77
C PRO A 152 8.01 10.73 5.52
N LEU A 153 7.14 11.42 4.78
CA LEU A 153 6.02 12.17 5.35
C LEU A 153 4.99 11.25 6.02
N TRP A 154 4.75 10.06 5.49
CA TRP A 154 3.93 9.04 6.14
C TRP A 154 4.73 7.77 6.39
N SER A 155 4.61 7.23 7.59
CA SER A 155 5.22 5.94 7.96
C SER A 155 4.43 4.73 7.44
N LYS A 156 3.17 4.94 7.00
CA LYS A 156 2.29 3.90 6.46
C LYS A 156 1.52 4.45 5.25
N SER A 157 1.39 3.64 4.21
CA SER A 157 0.56 3.98 3.03
C SER A 157 -0.81 3.34 3.02
N THR A 158 -1.01 2.29 3.82
CA THR A 158 -2.25 1.51 3.86
C THR A 158 -2.46 0.91 5.25
N HIS A 159 -3.69 0.48 5.51
CA HIS A 159 -4.05 -0.30 6.68
C HIS A 159 -4.91 -1.50 6.26
N PRO A 160 -4.67 -2.72 6.77
CA PRO A 160 -5.45 -3.91 6.38
C PRO A 160 -6.96 -3.78 6.64
N LEU A 161 -7.34 -2.96 7.62
CA LEU A 161 -8.75 -2.72 7.97
C LEU A 161 -9.38 -1.53 7.23
N MET A 162 -8.63 -0.85 6.35
CA MET A 162 -9.16 0.24 5.54
C MET A 162 -10.09 -0.32 4.46
N ASN A 163 -11.38 -0.40 4.77
CA ASN A 163 -12.39 -1.04 3.93
C ASN A 163 -13.61 -0.13 3.77
N PHE A 164 -14.50 -0.44 2.82
CA PHE A 164 -15.75 0.29 2.70
C PHE A 164 -16.67 0.03 3.91
N PRO A 165 -17.56 0.98 4.26
CA PRO A 165 -18.58 0.76 5.29
C PRO A 165 -19.40 -0.50 5.02
N ILE A 166 -19.69 -1.30 6.05
CA ILE A 166 -20.51 -2.53 5.93
C ILE A 166 -22.01 -2.25 5.92
N ALA A 167 -22.45 -1.10 6.43
CA ALA A 167 -23.86 -0.71 6.51
C ALA A 167 -24.03 0.77 6.12
N GLU A 168 -25.22 1.13 5.63
CA GLU A 168 -25.58 2.51 5.29
C GLU A 168 -26.03 3.28 6.55
N ASN A 169 -25.08 3.53 7.45
CA ASN A 169 -25.30 4.32 8.64
C ASN A 169 -24.04 5.05 9.14
N THR A 170 -24.28 6.03 10.00
CA THR A 170 -23.24 6.90 10.61
C THR A 170 -22.18 6.14 11.42
N GLU A 171 -22.51 5.00 12.03
CA GLU A 171 -21.53 4.20 12.79
C GLU A 171 -20.54 3.49 11.85
N ALA A 172 -21.05 2.80 10.83
CA ALA A 172 -20.22 2.11 9.84
C ALA A 172 -19.33 3.09 9.08
N TYR A 173 -19.86 4.26 8.71
CA TYR A 173 -19.10 5.36 8.13
C TYR A 173 -17.96 5.83 9.05
N SER A 174 -18.26 6.09 10.34
CA SER A 174 -17.25 6.53 11.31
C SER A 174 -16.14 5.50 11.55
N ARG A 175 -16.48 4.20 11.55
CA ARG A 175 -15.51 3.10 11.66
C ARG A 175 -14.57 3.05 10.45
N ALA A 176 -15.09 3.20 9.23
CA ALA A 176 -14.26 3.26 8.02
C ALA A 176 -13.30 4.46 8.06
N HIS A 177 -13.77 5.63 8.51
CA HIS A 177 -12.92 6.81 8.70
C HIS A 177 -11.84 6.67 9.77
N LEU A 178 -12.08 5.88 10.82
CA LEU A 178 -11.07 5.63 11.85
C LEU A 178 -9.81 4.97 11.26
N GLU A 179 -9.99 3.98 10.39
CA GLU A 179 -8.87 3.27 9.76
C GLU A 179 -8.14 4.17 8.76
N LEU A 180 -8.88 5.03 8.05
CA LEU A 180 -8.30 6.03 7.16
C LEU A 180 -7.52 7.11 7.93
N TYR A 181 -8.02 7.54 9.09
CA TYR A 181 -7.34 8.48 10.00
C TYR A 181 -5.99 7.94 10.48
N ARG A 182 -5.93 6.65 10.81
CA ARG A 182 -4.67 5.98 11.22
C ARG A 182 -3.59 6.05 10.14
N VAL A 183 -3.99 6.00 8.87
CA VAL A 183 -3.06 6.11 7.74
C VAL A 183 -2.68 7.56 7.49
N LEU A 184 -3.65 8.46 7.35
CA LEU A 184 -3.39 9.83 6.89
C LEU A 184 -2.90 10.78 7.97
N ILE A 185 -3.32 10.58 9.22
CA ILE A 185 -3.06 11.53 10.30
C ILE A 185 -2.08 10.95 11.31
N ASP A 186 -2.39 9.78 11.89
CA ASP A 186 -1.53 9.20 12.94
C ASP A 186 -0.16 8.79 12.41
N SER A 187 -0.08 8.39 11.13
CA SER A 187 1.17 7.97 10.52
C SER A 187 2.02 9.13 9.97
N MET A 188 1.50 10.37 10.02
CA MET A 188 2.20 11.56 9.52
C MET A 188 3.40 11.91 10.41
N SER A 189 4.57 12.00 9.80
CA SER A 189 5.84 12.22 10.47
C SER A 189 6.02 13.68 10.87
N LYS A 190 6.19 13.92 12.18
CA LYS A 190 6.60 15.20 12.74
C LYS A 190 7.95 15.64 12.18
N ASP A 191 8.92 14.72 12.14
CA ASP A 191 10.28 15.01 11.69
C ASP A 191 10.28 15.44 10.22
N ALA A 192 9.48 14.81 9.37
CA ALA A 192 9.34 15.22 7.97
C ALA A 192 8.76 16.64 7.83
N LEU A 193 7.79 17.02 8.69
CA LEU A 193 7.25 18.38 8.69
C LEU A 193 8.27 19.40 9.21
N GLU A 194 9.11 19.04 10.18
CA GLU A 194 10.23 19.89 10.65
C GLU A 194 11.27 20.10 9.55
N GLN A 195 11.67 19.03 8.85
CA GLN A 195 12.59 19.13 7.71
C GLN A 195 12.01 19.95 6.57
N LEU A 196 10.71 19.77 6.27
CA LEU A 196 10.01 20.56 5.26
C LEU A 196 9.91 22.04 5.65
N ALA A 197 9.67 22.33 6.93
CA ALA A 197 9.67 23.71 7.44
C ALA A 197 11.05 24.35 7.31
N ALA A 198 12.12 23.64 7.69
CA ALA A 198 13.49 24.09 7.53
C ALA A 198 13.83 24.37 6.06
N ARG A 199 13.40 23.48 5.15
CA ARG A 199 13.59 23.66 3.69
C ARG A 199 12.93 24.92 3.14
N ARG A 200 11.86 25.40 3.79
CA ARG A 200 11.13 26.62 3.42
C ARG A 200 11.49 27.84 4.28
N ASP A 201 12.46 27.74 5.17
CA ASP A 201 12.81 28.77 6.15
C ASP A 201 11.62 29.21 7.03
N ILE A 202 10.80 28.23 7.45
CA ILE A 202 9.62 28.44 8.29
C ILE A 202 9.90 27.93 9.70
N ARG A 203 9.62 28.75 10.71
CA ARG A 203 9.63 28.32 12.11
C ARG A 203 8.25 27.85 12.55
N LEU A 204 8.11 26.56 12.84
CA LEU A 204 6.86 25.98 13.33
C LEU A 204 6.52 26.47 14.74
N SER A 205 5.25 26.82 14.96
CA SER A 205 4.77 27.28 16.27
C SER A 205 4.67 26.16 17.32
N ASP A 206 4.20 24.97 16.90
CA ASP A 206 4.04 23.79 17.74
C ASP A 206 4.22 22.53 16.87
N PRO A 207 5.47 22.00 16.79
CA PRO A 207 5.78 20.83 15.97
C PRO A 207 5.04 19.56 16.40
N SER A 208 4.48 19.48 17.62
CA SER A 208 3.74 18.30 18.08
C SER A 208 2.38 18.12 17.37
N ARG A 209 1.85 19.20 16.79
CA ARG A 209 0.55 19.19 16.10
C ARG A 209 0.76 19.09 14.60
N THR A 210 0.78 17.86 14.09
CA THR A 210 1.07 17.55 12.68
C THR A 210 0.18 18.30 11.69
N MET A 211 -1.14 18.35 11.91
CA MET A 211 -2.06 19.08 11.02
C MET A 211 -1.81 20.60 11.00
N ASN A 212 -1.53 21.20 12.16
CA ASN A 212 -1.21 22.63 12.24
C ASN A 212 0.14 22.93 11.59
N SER A 213 1.12 22.05 11.79
CA SER A 213 2.44 22.14 11.17
C SER A 213 2.33 22.00 9.66
N LEU A 214 1.54 21.04 9.16
CA LEU A 214 1.24 20.88 7.74
C LEU A 214 0.64 22.17 7.15
N LYS A 215 -0.32 22.80 7.84
CA LYS A 215 -0.88 24.09 7.39
C LYS A 215 0.18 25.19 7.28
N GLN A 216 1.10 25.26 8.23
CA GLN A 216 2.16 26.28 8.24
C GLN A 216 3.18 26.07 7.12
N VAL A 217 3.56 24.83 6.85
CA VAL A 217 4.51 24.51 5.76
C VAL A 217 3.88 24.53 4.38
N LEU A 218 2.55 24.55 4.25
CA LEU A 218 1.87 24.69 2.96
C LEU A 218 1.72 26.16 2.55
N PRO A 219 1.94 26.51 1.28
CA PRO A 219 1.50 27.79 0.72
C PRO A 219 0.00 28.02 0.93
N ALA A 220 -0.42 29.28 1.08
CA ALA A 220 -1.79 29.65 1.43
C ALA A 220 -2.80 29.16 0.38
N GLU A 221 -2.42 29.19 -0.90
CA GLU A 221 -3.19 28.70 -2.04
C GLU A 221 -3.50 27.19 -1.96
N LEU A 222 -2.69 26.40 -1.24
CA LEU A 222 -2.91 24.97 -1.05
C LEU A 222 -3.75 24.65 0.19
N HIS A 223 -4.12 25.65 1.00
CA HIS A 223 -4.89 25.39 2.23
C HIS A 223 -6.29 24.83 1.91
N GLY A 224 -6.93 25.33 0.85
CA GLY A 224 -8.26 24.87 0.44
C GLY A 224 -8.25 23.51 -0.25
N THR A 225 -7.21 23.19 -1.01
CA THR A 225 -7.14 21.99 -1.86
C THR A 225 -6.43 20.81 -1.20
N VAL A 226 -5.47 21.07 -0.30
CA VAL A 226 -4.69 20.03 0.40
C VAL A 226 -5.09 19.94 1.87
N HIS A 227 -4.95 21.04 2.61
CA HIS A 227 -5.13 21.01 4.05
C HIS A 227 -6.60 20.81 4.45
N ALA A 228 -7.55 21.47 3.79
CA ALA A 228 -8.96 21.41 4.17
C ALA A 228 -9.56 19.99 4.05
N PRO A 229 -9.33 19.21 2.96
CA PRO A 229 -9.75 17.80 2.91
C PRO A 229 -9.18 16.96 4.07
N LEU A 230 -7.88 17.04 4.33
CA LEU A 230 -7.25 16.33 5.46
C LEU A 230 -7.83 16.75 6.82
N LYS A 231 -8.09 18.05 6.99
CA LYS A 231 -8.70 18.61 8.20
C LYS A 231 -10.12 18.10 8.42
N ARG A 232 -10.94 17.99 7.37
CA ARG A 232 -12.31 17.42 7.48
C ARG A 232 -12.26 16.00 8.04
N HIS A 233 -11.34 15.17 7.56
CA HIS A 233 -11.16 13.81 8.09
C HIS A 233 -10.64 13.78 9.53
N TYR A 234 -9.71 14.68 9.86
CA TYR A 234 -9.27 14.86 11.24
C TYR A 234 -10.46 15.20 12.17
N GLU A 235 -11.33 16.13 11.73
CA GLU A 235 -12.50 16.58 12.50
C GLU A 235 -13.58 15.49 12.65
N GLN A 236 -13.79 14.64 11.63
CA GLN A 236 -14.67 13.47 11.72
C GLN A 236 -14.26 12.55 12.88
N ARG A 237 -12.96 12.29 13.07
CA ARG A 237 -12.47 11.49 14.19
C ARG A 237 -12.69 12.17 15.54
N GLN A 238 -12.41 13.48 15.62
CA GLN A 238 -12.55 14.27 16.84
C GLN A 238 -14.00 14.33 17.33
N ALA A 239 -14.96 14.37 16.41
CA ALA A 239 -16.39 14.38 16.75
C ALA A 239 -16.85 13.12 17.52
N VAL A 240 -16.12 12.01 17.38
CA VAL A 240 -16.44 10.71 18.01
C VAL A 240 -15.44 10.35 19.13
N HIS A 241 -14.33 11.08 19.26
CA HIS A 241 -13.29 10.76 20.24
C HIS A 241 -13.73 11.08 21.67
N GLY A 242 -13.86 10.05 22.51
CA GLY A 242 -14.23 10.22 23.92
C GLY A 242 -15.68 10.67 24.15
N VAL A 243 -16.52 10.60 23.12
CA VAL A 243 -17.96 10.89 23.18
C VAL A 243 -18.73 9.57 23.25
N SER A 244 -19.76 9.50 24.08
CA SER A 244 -20.66 8.33 24.14
C SER A 244 -21.27 8.06 22.76
N SER A 245 -21.29 6.79 22.36
CA SER A 245 -21.84 6.36 21.07
C SER A 245 -23.29 6.83 20.95
N LYS A 246 -23.56 7.64 19.92
CA LYS A 246 -24.94 7.95 19.51
C LYS A 246 -25.54 6.73 18.81
N PRO A 247 -26.87 6.52 18.89
CA PRO A 247 -27.51 5.45 18.14
C PRO A 247 -27.28 5.65 16.63
N PRO A 248 -27.01 4.59 15.86
CA PRO A 248 -26.73 4.68 14.43
C PRO A 248 -27.90 5.33 13.68
N GLN A 249 -27.60 6.40 12.94
CA GLN A 249 -28.54 7.07 12.05
C GLN A 249 -28.30 6.63 10.59
N PRO A 250 -29.37 6.49 9.76
CA PRO A 250 -29.25 6.23 8.34
C PRO A 250 -28.35 7.26 7.64
N LEU A 251 -27.47 6.78 6.77
CA LEU A 251 -26.55 7.60 5.98
C LEU A 251 -26.10 6.78 4.78
N ASP A 252 -25.98 7.39 3.60
CA ASP A 252 -25.36 6.79 2.42
C ASP A 252 -23.83 6.69 2.61
N ALA A 253 -23.43 5.89 3.59
CA ALA A 253 -22.09 5.75 4.09
C ALA A 253 -21.13 5.30 2.99
N PHE A 254 -21.57 4.39 2.10
CA PHE A 254 -20.72 3.87 1.04
C PHE A 254 -20.30 4.98 0.06
N ASP A 255 -21.27 5.74 -0.46
CA ASP A 255 -20.98 6.79 -1.43
C ASP A 255 -20.29 8.00 -0.81
N ASN A 256 -20.68 8.39 0.40
CA ASN A 256 -19.99 9.45 1.13
C ASN A 256 -18.53 9.09 1.39
N PHE A 257 -18.25 7.85 1.78
CA PHE A 257 -16.87 7.38 1.97
C PHE A 257 -16.10 7.31 0.64
N SER A 258 -16.73 6.85 -0.45
CA SER A 258 -16.12 6.90 -1.80
C SER A 258 -15.75 8.33 -2.20
N ALA A 259 -16.66 9.30 -2.05
CA ALA A 259 -16.43 10.69 -2.40
C ALA A 259 -15.30 11.30 -1.57
N ASP A 260 -15.26 11.00 -0.27
CA ASP A 260 -14.20 11.40 0.64
C ASP A 260 -12.83 10.85 0.22
N LEU A 261 -12.75 9.57 -0.19
CA LEU A 261 -11.51 8.99 -0.72
C LEU A 261 -11.07 9.68 -2.02
N GLU A 262 -11.99 10.09 -2.89
CA GLU A 262 -11.66 10.85 -4.11
C GLU A 262 -11.10 12.23 -3.77
N ASP A 263 -11.74 12.95 -2.87
CA ASP A 263 -11.31 14.27 -2.41
C ASP A 263 -9.91 14.20 -1.80
N LEU A 264 -9.65 13.19 -0.97
CA LEU A 264 -8.33 12.91 -0.43
C LEU A 264 -7.32 12.57 -1.52
N CYS A 265 -7.66 11.71 -2.47
CA CYS A 265 -6.77 11.35 -3.55
C CYS A 265 -6.36 12.58 -4.38
N LYS A 266 -7.32 13.49 -4.65
CA LYS A 266 -7.05 14.78 -5.31
C LYS A 266 -6.13 15.65 -4.45
N ALA A 267 -6.39 15.76 -3.15
CA ALA A 267 -5.58 16.53 -2.22
C ALA A 267 -4.13 16.04 -2.13
N ILE A 268 -3.92 14.72 -1.98
CA ILE A 268 -2.58 14.13 -1.91
C ILE A 268 -1.84 14.26 -3.24
N ARG A 269 -2.54 14.16 -4.37
CA ARG A 269 -1.92 14.41 -5.69
C ARG A 269 -1.44 15.85 -5.83
N VAL A 270 -2.24 16.84 -5.40
CA VAL A 270 -1.83 18.25 -5.42
C VAL A 270 -0.62 18.47 -4.50
N LEU A 271 -0.62 17.85 -3.31
CA LEU A 271 0.53 17.86 -2.41
C LEU A 271 1.79 17.27 -3.07
N ARG A 272 1.65 16.14 -3.75
CA ARG A 272 2.75 15.49 -4.48
C ARG A 272 3.34 16.44 -5.51
N CYS A 273 2.53 17.02 -6.41
CA CYS A 273 3.01 17.93 -7.44
C CYS A 273 3.78 19.12 -6.83
N TRP A 274 3.22 19.73 -5.77
CA TRP A 274 3.89 20.82 -5.08
C TRP A 274 5.24 20.40 -4.45
N LEU A 275 5.30 19.22 -3.83
CA LEU A 275 6.54 18.70 -3.26
C LEU A 275 7.59 18.37 -4.32
N GLU A 276 7.19 17.85 -5.48
CA GLU A 276 8.11 17.57 -6.57
C GLU A 276 8.76 18.86 -7.07
N ASP A 277 7.97 19.94 -7.21
CA ASP A 277 8.47 21.25 -7.59
C ASP A 277 9.37 21.86 -6.52
N LEU A 278 9.00 21.73 -5.23
CA LEU A 278 9.78 22.26 -4.11
C LEU A 278 11.13 21.55 -3.93
N LEU A 279 11.15 20.23 -4.13
CA LEU A 279 12.33 19.40 -3.91
C LEU A 279 13.19 19.21 -5.17
N GLY A 280 12.65 19.52 -6.35
CA GLY A 280 13.32 19.29 -7.63
C GLY A 280 13.47 17.80 -7.95
N LEU A 281 12.50 17.00 -7.53
CA LEU A 281 12.52 15.53 -7.59
C LEU A 281 11.28 15.00 -8.32
N GLU A 282 11.37 13.79 -8.86
CA GLU A 282 10.25 13.07 -9.46
C GLU A 282 9.79 11.95 -8.52
N ALA A 283 8.49 11.90 -8.17
CA ALA A 283 8.02 10.94 -7.18
C ALA A 283 8.13 9.48 -7.65
N SER A 284 7.95 9.20 -8.95
CA SER A 284 8.13 7.87 -9.53
C SER A 284 9.58 7.39 -9.37
N ALA A 285 10.54 8.21 -9.80
CA ALA A 285 11.97 7.90 -9.66
C ALA A 285 12.38 7.74 -8.20
N CYS A 286 11.85 8.58 -7.28
CA CYS A 286 12.09 8.42 -5.85
C CYS A 286 11.54 7.10 -5.31
N LYS A 287 10.33 6.70 -5.74
CA LYS A 287 9.74 5.43 -5.34
C LYS A 287 10.55 4.23 -5.84
N ASP A 288 11.00 4.27 -7.09
CA ASP A 288 11.83 3.22 -7.67
C ASP A 288 13.19 3.13 -6.95
N ARG A 289 13.78 4.28 -6.62
CA ARG A 289 14.98 4.37 -5.79
C ARG A 289 14.78 3.72 -4.43
N VAL A 290 13.77 4.15 -3.67
CA VAL A 290 13.50 3.63 -2.32
C VAL A 290 13.23 2.11 -2.37
N ASN A 291 12.42 1.64 -3.30
CA ASN A 291 12.14 0.21 -3.47
C ASN A 291 13.40 -0.58 -3.81
N THR A 292 14.24 -0.07 -4.71
CA THR A 292 15.49 -0.73 -5.10
C THR A 292 16.46 -0.80 -3.92
N MET A 293 16.67 0.32 -3.21
CA MET A 293 17.53 0.39 -2.03
C MET A 293 17.03 -0.53 -0.91
N LYS A 294 15.71 -0.64 -0.71
CA LYS A 294 15.15 -1.45 0.38
C LYS A 294 15.18 -2.95 0.10
N HIS A 295 14.94 -3.36 -1.14
CA HIS A 295 14.68 -4.76 -1.49
C HIS A 295 15.80 -5.43 -2.29
N ARG A 296 16.65 -4.65 -2.98
CA ARG A 296 17.69 -5.20 -3.86
C ARG A 296 19.10 -4.87 -3.43
N PHE A 297 19.30 -3.79 -2.66
CA PHE A 297 20.64 -3.48 -2.16
C PHE A 297 21.01 -4.43 -1.02
N PRO A 298 22.27 -4.89 -0.97
CA PRO A 298 22.76 -5.72 0.11
C PRO A 298 22.79 -4.92 1.41
N LYS A 299 22.50 -5.60 2.53
CA LYS A 299 22.69 -5.04 3.86
C LYS A 299 24.10 -5.38 4.33
N ILE A 300 24.96 -4.38 4.47
CA ILE A 300 26.34 -4.54 4.90
C ILE A 300 26.39 -4.53 6.43
N GLU A 301 27.15 -5.46 7.02
CA GLU A 301 27.39 -5.50 8.47
C GLU A 301 28.30 -4.34 8.90
N VAL A 302 27.90 -3.60 9.94
CA VAL A 302 28.66 -2.44 10.45
C VAL A 302 29.02 -2.68 11.92
N PRO A 303 30.29 -2.46 12.33
CA PRO A 303 31.43 -2.12 11.48
C PRO A 303 31.83 -3.30 10.60
N ALA A 304 32.26 -3.00 9.36
CA ALA A 304 32.84 -4.02 8.50
C ALA A 304 33.98 -4.69 9.29
N PRO A 305 33.99 -6.03 9.42
CA PRO A 305 35.15 -6.69 10.00
C PRO A 305 36.36 -6.27 9.18
N ALA A 306 37.52 -6.12 9.81
CA ALA A 306 38.76 -5.69 9.17
C ALA A 306 39.26 -6.74 8.15
N HIS A 307 38.49 -6.95 7.09
CA HIS A 307 38.83 -7.78 5.97
C HIS A 307 39.55 -6.90 4.97
N HIS A 308 40.71 -7.39 4.54
CA HIS A 308 41.42 -6.84 3.40
C HIS A 308 40.50 -6.89 2.19
N PHE A 309 39.84 -5.78 1.86
CA PHE A 309 39.10 -5.67 0.62
C PHE A 309 40.13 -5.84 -0.52
N PRO A 310 40.03 -6.89 -1.35
CA PRO A 310 41.09 -7.26 -2.30
C PRO A 310 41.25 -6.24 -3.44
N LEU A 311 40.39 -5.21 -3.49
CA LEU A 311 40.34 -4.19 -4.54
C LEU A 311 41.02 -2.85 -4.16
N GLY A 312 41.75 -2.78 -3.04
CA GLY A 312 42.37 -1.55 -2.55
C GLY A 312 41.51 -0.81 -1.52
N SER A 313 41.84 0.44 -1.18
CA SER A 313 41.04 1.27 -0.27
C SER A 313 39.80 1.79 -1.01
N PRO A 314 38.58 1.35 -0.68
CA PRO A 314 37.37 1.80 -1.38
C PRO A 314 37.14 3.30 -1.25
N ASP A 315 37.71 3.92 -0.20
CA ASP A 315 37.70 5.37 0.01
C ASP A 315 38.45 6.14 -1.09
N ASP A 316 39.40 5.51 -1.80
CA ASP A 316 40.11 6.14 -2.92
C ASP A 316 39.18 6.41 -4.12
N ALA A 317 38.02 5.75 -4.18
CA ALA A 317 37.00 6.00 -5.20
C ALA A 317 36.21 7.30 -4.95
N VAL A 318 36.25 7.86 -3.74
CA VAL A 318 35.52 9.09 -3.39
C VAL A 318 36.12 10.29 -4.11
N GLY A 319 35.26 11.06 -4.78
CA GLY A 319 35.62 12.27 -5.51
C GLY A 319 34.78 12.46 -6.77
N LYS A 320 34.73 13.69 -7.29
CA LYS A 320 33.96 14.17 -8.48
C LYS A 320 32.51 13.64 -8.59
N THR A 321 32.36 12.38 -8.96
CA THR A 321 31.11 11.67 -9.21
C THR A 321 30.69 10.76 -8.06
N ILE A 322 31.60 10.27 -7.23
CA ILE A 322 31.31 9.40 -6.07
C ILE A 322 31.38 10.26 -4.81
N GLU A 323 30.26 10.32 -4.09
CA GLU A 323 30.11 11.08 -2.85
C GLU A 323 30.60 10.29 -1.65
N ARG A 324 30.24 8.99 -1.56
CA ARG A 324 30.64 8.11 -0.48
C ARG A 324 30.58 6.65 -0.91
N VAL A 325 31.30 5.80 -0.18
CA VAL A 325 31.34 4.35 -0.38
C VAL A 325 31.00 3.65 0.92
N GLU A 326 30.19 2.59 0.84
CA GLU A 326 30.01 1.61 1.90
C GLU A 326 30.57 0.28 1.41
N PHE A 327 31.26 -0.47 2.25
CA PHE A 327 31.79 -1.79 1.87
C PHE A 327 31.90 -2.71 3.08
N GLY A 328 31.81 -4.02 2.84
CA GLY A 328 31.98 -5.04 3.87
C GLY A 328 31.24 -6.32 3.54
N ALA A 329 31.20 -7.24 4.52
CA ALA A 329 30.44 -8.46 4.43
C ALA A 329 28.93 -8.17 4.40
N VAL A 330 28.21 -8.85 3.52
CA VAL A 330 26.75 -8.84 3.50
C VAL A 330 26.24 -9.68 4.66
N MET A 331 25.21 -9.20 5.37
CA MET A 331 24.59 -9.96 6.45
C MET A 331 24.24 -11.38 5.99
N PRO A 332 24.68 -12.42 6.72
CA PRO A 332 24.50 -13.80 6.30
C PRO A 332 23.01 -14.17 6.26
N HIS A 333 22.65 -14.98 5.26
CA HIS A 333 21.35 -15.63 5.15
C HIS A 333 21.59 -17.14 5.08
N PRO A 334 20.84 -17.99 5.82
CA PRO A 334 21.10 -19.43 5.90
C PRO A 334 21.20 -20.12 4.54
N ASP A 335 20.41 -19.65 3.57
CA ASP A 335 20.31 -20.23 2.23
C ASP A 335 21.21 -19.57 1.17
N LEU A 336 22.07 -18.61 1.54
CA LEU A 336 22.91 -17.87 0.59
C LEU A 336 24.39 -18.03 0.91
N HIS A 337 25.22 -18.01 -0.14
CA HIS A 337 26.68 -17.93 0.00
C HIS A 337 27.09 -16.67 0.76
N LEU A 338 28.22 -16.79 1.48
CA LEU A 338 28.90 -15.63 2.02
C LEU A 338 29.30 -14.70 0.87
N SER A 339 29.10 -13.41 1.08
CA SER A 339 29.30 -12.41 0.05
C SER A 339 29.79 -11.11 0.62
N ASP A 340 30.67 -10.45 -0.11
CA ASP A 340 31.08 -9.07 0.13
C ASP A 340 30.28 -8.15 -0.79
N ALA A 341 30.02 -6.93 -0.32
CA ALA A 341 29.42 -5.90 -1.13
C ALA A 341 30.13 -4.57 -0.99
N MET A 342 30.02 -3.77 -2.04
CA MET A 342 30.38 -2.37 -2.08
C MET A 342 29.19 -1.59 -2.63
N ILE A 343 28.82 -0.50 -1.96
CA ILE A 343 27.78 0.42 -2.38
C ILE A 343 28.42 1.77 -2.66
N LEU A 344 28.36 2.20 -3.92
CA LEU A 344 28.79 3.52 -4.37
C LEU A 344 27.60 4.46 -4.37
N HIS A 345 27.70 5.59 -3.68
CA HIS A 345 26.71 6.66 -3.71
C HIS A 345 27.26 7.81 -4.57
N PHE A 346 26.50 8.22 -5.58
CA PHE A 346 26.95 9.21 -6.55
C PHE A 346 26.43 10.61 -6.21
N THR A 347 27.16 11.64 -6.66
CA THR A 347 26.85 13.06 -6.38
C THR A 347 25.59 13.58 -7.09
N ASP A 348 25.10 12.83 -8.08
CA ASP A 348 23.79 13.07 -8.71
C ASP A 348 22.62 12.51 -7.87
N GLY A 349 22.92 11.78 -6.80
CA GLY A 349 21.95 11.13 -5.92
C GLY A 349 21.56 9.72 -6.37
N SER A 350 22.16 9.14 -7.41
CA SER A 350 22.03 7.72 -7.75
C SER A 350 22.92 6.85 -6.85
N ALA A 351 22.74 5.52 -6.89
CA ALA A 351 23.61 4.59 -6.18
C ALA A 351 23.79 3.27 -6.94
N MET A 352 24.92 2.61 -6.74
CA MET A 352 25.22 1.29 -7.31
C MET A 352 25.74 0.35 -6.23
N ALA A 353 25.12 -0.81 -6.10
CA ALA A 353 25.66 -1.91 -5.32
C ALA A 353 26.36 -2.91 -6.23
N VAL A 354 27.56 -3.31 -5.84
CA VAL A 354 28.33 -4.39 -6.45
C VAL A 354 28.51 -5.45 -5.38
N ARG A 355 27.94 -6.63 -5.60
CA ARG A 355 28.01 -7.77 -4.69
C ARG A 355 28.82 -8.88 -5.34
N VAL A 356 29.78 -9.41 -4.60
CA VAL A 356 30.57 -10.58 -4.97
C VAL A 356 30.22 -11.70 -4.01
N SER A 357 29.59 -12.76 -4.49
CA SER A 357 29.31 -13.94 -3.68
C SER A 357 30.25 -15.05 -4.09
N THR A 358 30.80 -15.77 -3.12
CA THR A 358 31.65 -16.93 -3.38
C THR A 358 31.29 -18.08 -2.47
N ASN A 359 31.31 -19.30 -2.99
CA ASN A 359 31.12 -20.48 -2.16
C ASN A 359 32.42 -20.97 -1.50
N VAL A 360 33.56 -20.29 -1.69
CA VAL A 360 34.87 -20.72 -1.15
C VAL A 360 34.84 -20.91 0.36
N ASP A 361 34.27 -19.95 1.10
CA ASP A 361 34.23 -20.05 2.56
C ASP A 361 33.23 -21.13 3.02
N ASN A 362 32.14 -21.35 2.28
CA ASN A 362 31.25 -22.49 2.52
C ASN A 362 32.01 -23.82 2.32
N LEU A 363 32.72 -23.97 1.19
CA LEU A 363 33.47 -25.16 0.86
C LEU A 363 34.62 -25.41 1.86
N ARG A 364 35.31 -24.36 2.30
CA ARG A 364 36.39 -24.44 3.28
C ARG A 364 35.91 -24.89 4.65
N LEU A 365 34.70 -24.48 5.05
CA LEU A 365 34.13 -24.86 6.35
C LEU A 365 33.64 -26.31 6.35
N ASP A 366 33.13 -26.78 5.21
CA ASP A 366 32.46 -28.08 5.11
C ASP A 366 33.35 -29.22 4.56
N PHE A 367 34.47 -28.91 3.86
CA PHE A 367 35.30 -29.91 3.18
C PHE A 367 36.82 -29.64 3.30
N GLU A 368 37.62 -30.66 3.60
CA GLU A 368 39.08 -30.62 3.43
C GLU A 368 39.45 -30.99 1.98
N GLY A 369 40.08 -30.06 1.25
CA GLY A 369 40.68 -30.32 -0.06
C GLY A 369 39.71 -30.26 -1.26
N PHE A 370 38.94 -29.19 -1.37
CA PHE A 370 38.05 -28.95 -2.52
C PHE A 370 38.80 -28.65 -3.83
N ASP A 371 38.22 -29.05 -4.96
CA ASP A 371 38.77 -28.78 -6.30
C ASP A 371 38.54 -27.30 -6.66
N PRO A 372 39.52 -26.58 -7.23
CA PRO A 372 39.32 -25.22 -7.73
C PRO A 372 38.12 -25.05 -8.69
N ASN A 373 37.71 -26.11 -9.40
CA ASN A 373 36.55 -26.10 -10.29
C ASN A 373 35.20 -26.12 -9.54
N GLU A 374 35.20 -26.47 -8.26
CA GLU A 374 34.02 -26.41 -7.38
C GLU A 374 33.78 -25.00 -6.85
N VAL A 375 34.75 -24.10 -7.03
CA VAL A 375 34.62 -22.69 -6.66
C VAL A 375 33.73 -21.96 -7.66
N HIS A 376 32.65 -21.41 -7.14
CA HIS A 376 31.71 -20.55 -7.85
C HIS A 376 31.76 -19.15 -7.26
N THR A 377 31.93 -18.18 -8.15
CA THR A 377 31.86 -16.76 -7.82
C THR A 377 30.80 -16.11 -8.69
N THR A 378 29.89 -15.37 -8.08
CA THR A 378 28.88 -14.56 -8.77
C THR A 378 29.12 -13.09 -8.51
N LEU A 379 28.94 -12.28 -9.56
CA LEU A 379 28.96 -10.83 -9.48
C LEU A 379 27.54 -10.32 -9.79
N GLU A 380 26.96 -9.60 -8.84
CA GLU A 380 25.66 -8.96 -9.00
C GLU A 380 25.84 -7.44 -8.92
N VAL A 381 25.26 -6.72 -9.88
CA VAL A 381 25.27 -5.26 -9.92
C VAL A 381 23.84 -4.76 -9.90
N VAL A 382 23.52 -3.91 -8.93
CA VAL A 382 22.20 -3.31 -8.76
C VAL A 382 22.34 -1.79 -8.82
N TRP A 383 21.53 -1.15 -9.66
CA TRP A 383 21.49 0.30 -9.81
C TRP A 383 20.21 0.88 -9.22
N ALA A 384 20.33 1.87 -8.34
CA ALA A 384 19.22 2.69 -7.86
C ALA A 384 19.29 4.08 -8.53
N PRO A 385 18.25 4.51 -9.25
CA PRO A 385 18.26 5.77 -9.98
C PRO A 385 18.39 6.98 -9.05
N SER A 386 18.73 8.13 -9.63
CA SER A 386 18.57 9.41 -8.93
C SER A 386 17.08 9.73 -8.80
N GLY A 387 16.71 10.47 -7.75
CA GLY A 387 15.35 11.00 -7.64
C GLY A 387 15.11 12.29 -8.43
N ARG A 388 16.14 12.85 -9.09
CA ARG A 388 16.07 14.17 -9.74
C ARG A 388 15.26 14.08 -11.03
N ARG A 389 14.52 15.14 -11.34
CA ARG A 389 13.88 15.31 -12.66
C ARG A 389 14.96 15.51 -13.72
N GLU A 390 14.91 14.72 -14.79
CA GLU A 390 15.79 14.87 -15.97
C GLU A 390 15.48 16.13 -16.80
#